data_AF-A0A562IHF6-F1
#
_entry.id   AF-A0A562IHF6-F1
#
_cell.length_a   1.000
_cell.length_b   1.000
_cell.length_c   1.000
_cell.angle_alpha   90.00
_cell.angle_beta   90.00
_cell.angle_gamma   90.00
#
_symmetry.space_group_name_H-M   'P 1'
#
loop_
_entity.id
_entity.type
_entity.pdbx_description
1 polymer ?
#
loop_
_entity_poly.entity_id
_entity_poly.type
_entity_poly.pdbx_seq_one_letter_code
_entity_poly.pdbx_strand_id
1 'polypeptide(L)'
;MSDKDLCESAKKASDEMKTKLVAAVQAGKESDPAMFKEILTGLEQKFTTAVSSGGDSKVATAMKQFATEAGKAASAADPATAADNPAFEKAGADLTAARKTAGVTVNL
;
A
#
# COMPACT_ATOMS: atom_id res chain seq x y z
N MET A 1 -15.25 -3.01 -11.07
CA MET A 1 -13.86 -2.60 -11.39
C MET A 1 -13.12 -3.81 -11.95
N SER A 2 -12.30 -3.67 -12.99
CA SER A 2 -11.47 -4.78 -13.49
C SER A 2 -10.18 -4.94 -12.68
N ASP A 3 -9.49 -6.08 -12.80
CA ASP A 3 -8.18 -6.28 -12.17
C ASP A 3 -7.15 -5.26 -12.66
N LYS A 4 -7.26 -4.84 -13.92
CA LYS A 4 -6.42 -3.79 -14.49
C LYS A 4 -6.64 -2.45 -13.80
N ASP A 5 -7.90 -2.05 -13.63
CA ASP A 5 -8.26 -0.80 -12.95
C ASP A 5 -7.82 -0.81 -11.47
N LEU A 6 -7.95 -1.96 -10.80
CA LEU A 6 -7.47 -2.15 -9.42
C LEU A 6 -5.94 -1.99 -9.35
N CYS A 7 -5.21 -2.62 -10.26
CA CYS A 7 -3.76 -2.50 -10.34
C CYS A 7 -3.31 -1.05 -10.57
N GLU A 8 -3.98 -0.32 -11.46
CA GLU A 8 -3.68 1.08 -11.76
C GLU A 8 -3.99 1.99 -10.56
N SER A 9 -5.12 1.78 -9.91
CA SER A 9 -5.50 2.53 -8.69
C SER A 9 -4.49 2.32 -7.58
N ALA A 10 -4.05 1.08 -7.40
CA ALA A 10 -3.09 0.72 -6.39
C ALA A 10 -1.68 1.25 -6.73
N LYS A 11 -1.28 1.25 -8.01
CA LYS A 11 -0.06 1.93 -8.47
C LYS A 11 -0.09 3.42 -8.14
N LYS A 12 -1.18 4.10 -8.51
CA LYS A 12 -1.35 5.54 -8.26
C LYS A 12 -1.26 5.87 -6.77
N ALA A 13 -1.94 5.09 -5.94
CA ALA A 13 -1.87 5.25 -4.49
C ALA A 13 -0.45 5.07 -3.96
N SER A 14 0.30 4.06 -4.43
CA SER A 14 1.69 3.86 -4.02
C SER A 14 2.64 4.94 -4.54
N ASP A 15 2.49 5.40 -5.78
CA ASP A 15 3.32 6.48 -6.34
C ASP A 15 3.10 7.82 -5.61
N GLU A 16 1.84 8.15 -5.27
CA GLU A 16 1.49 9.32 -4.46
C GLU A 16 2.15 9.25 -3.08
N MET A 17 2.11 8.09 -2.44
CA MET A 17 2.65 7.88 -1.10
C MET A 17 4.18 7.86 -1.09
N LYS A 18 4.79 7.28 -2.12
CA LYS A 18 6.24 7.35 -2.35
C LYS A 18 6.71 8.78 -2.57
N THR A 19 5.93 9.58 -3.29
CA THR A 19 6.24 11.01 -3.48
C THR A 19 6.23 11.75 -2.14
N LYS A 20 5.24 11.48 -1.28
CA LYS A 20 5.19 12.04 0.08
C LYS A 20 6.39 11.61 0.93
N LEU A 21 6.76 10.32 0.88
CA LEU A 21 7.94 9.81 1.58
C LEU A 21 9.21 10.53 1.13
N VAL A 22 9.43 10.62 -0.18
CA VAL A 22 10.60 11.31 -0.75
C VAL A 22 10.64 12.78 -0.35
N ALA A 23 9.50 13.48 -0.38
CA ALA A 23 9.40 14.86 0.05
C ALA A 23 9.71 15.03 1.54
N ALA A 24 9.25 14.10 2.38
CA ALA A 24 9.54 14.10 3.81
C ALA A 24 11.03 13.85 4.09
N VAL A 25 11.65 12.90 3.39
CA VAL A 25 13.09 12.63 3.47
C VAL A 25 13.89 13.88 3.06
N GLN A 26 13.52 14.52 1.95
CA GLN A 26 14.17 15.77 1.52
C GLN A 26 14.01 16.91 2.53
N ALA A 27 12.92 16.91 3.31
CA ALA A 27 12.68 17.86 4.39
C ALA A 27 13.31 17.45 5.73
N GLY A 28 14.09 16.36 5.79
CA GLY A 28 14.73 15.86 7.01
C GLY A 28 13.75 15.22 8.01
N LYS A 29 12.58 14.78 7.55
CA LYS A 29 11.52 14.15 8.36
C LYS A 29 11.49 12.63 8.23
N GLU A 30 12.60 12.01 7.83
CA GLU A 30 12.67 10.57 7.59
C GLU A 30 12.44 9.72 8.84
N SER A 31 12.64 10.28 10.04
CA SER A 31 12.37 9.61 11.32
C SER A 31 11.04 10.03 11.95
N ASP A 32 10.22 10.85 11.29
CA ASP A 32 8.97 11.37 11.85
C ASP A 32 7.88 10.28 11.86
N PRO A 33 7.46 9.76 13.03
CA PRO A 33 6.43 8.73 13.11
C PRO A 33 5.09 9.20 12.55
N ALA A 34 4.78 10.50 12.61
CA ALA A 34 3.55 11.06 12.07
C ALA A 34 3.52 10.98 10.54
N MET A 35 4.68 11.08 9.89
CA MET A 35 4.80 10.93 8.45
C MET A 35 4.51 9.50 8.00
N PHE A 36 5.11 8.50 8.65
CA PHE A 36 4.83 7.09 8.35
C PHE A 36 3.36 6.76 8.60
N LYS A 37 2.79 7.25 9.70
CA LYS A 37 1.37 7.09 10.00
C LYS A 37 0.49 7.67 8.89
N GLU A 38 0.78 8.87 8.41
CA GLU A 38 0.02 9.49 7.32
C GLU A 38 0.09 8.65 6.04
N ILE A 39 1.29 8.19 5.68
CA ILE A 39 1.52 7.38 4.48
C ILE A 39 0.77 6.05 4.56
N LEU A 40 0.91 5.33 5.66
CA LEU A 40 0.31 4.01 5.85
C LEU A 40 -1.22 4.09 5.94
N THR A 41 -1.75 5.08 6.66
CA THR A 41 -3.20 5.35 6.68
C THR A 41 -3.72 5.72 5.29
N GLY A 42 -2.94 6.51 4.54
CA GLY A 42 -3.28 6.88 3.18
C GLY A 42 -3.32 5.69 2.22
N LEU A 43 -2.38 4.75 2.35
CA LEU A 43 -2.37 3.48 1.61
C LEU A 43 -3.58 2.63 1.97
N GLU A 44 -3.84 2.42 3.26
CA GLU A 44 -5.01 1.69 3.77
C GLU A 44 -6.31 2.23 3.17
N GLN A 45 -6.56 3.54 3.28
CA GLN A 45 -7.78 4.16 2.81
C GLN A 45 -7.94 4.06 1.29
N LYS A 46 -6.88 4.34 0.53
CA LYS A 46 -6.93 4.30 -0.94
C LYS A 46 -7.14 2.88 -1.46
N PHE A 47 -6.47 1.89 -0.87
CA PHE A 47 -6.63 0.50 -1.26
C PHE A 47 -8.01 -0.02 -0.89
N THR A 48 -8.49 0.27 0.34
CA THR A 48 -9.84 -0.10 0.79
C THR A 48 -10.92 0.53 -0.10
N THR A 49 -10.73 1.77 -0.53
CA THR A 49 -11.63 2.46 -1.46
C THR A 49 -11.58 1.87 -2.87
N ALA A 50 -10.40 1.50 -3.36
CA ALA A 50 -10.28 0.88 -4.69
C ALA A 50 -11.01 -0.48 -4.71
N VAL A 51 -10.79 -1.31 -3.69
CA VAL A 51 -11.39 -2.65 -3.62
C VAL A 51 -12.87 -2.67 -3.23
N SER A 52 -13.43 -1.59 -2.66
CA SER A 52 -14.88 -1.54 -2.38
C SER A 52 -15.74 -1.55 -3.65
N SER A 53 -15.13 -1.21 -4.80
CA SER A 53 -15.76 -1.26 -6.13
C SER A 53 -15.28 -2.45 -6.99
N GLY A 54 -14.33 -3.24 -6.48
CA GLY A 54 -13.76 -4.43 -7.13
C GLY A 54 -14.30 -5.71 -6.50
N GLY A 55 -14.72 -6.68 -7.33
CA GLY A 55 -15.18 -7.99 -6.84
C GLY A 55 -14.07 -8.82 -6.17
N ASP A 56 -14.33 -10.10 -5.88
CA ASP A 56 -13.42 -10.99 -5.13
C ASP A 56 -12.25 -11.55 -5.96
N SER A 57 -11.59 -10.71 -6.77
CA SER A 57 -10.42 -11.13 -7.53
C SER A 57 -9.18 -11.27 -6.64
N LYS A 58 -8.18 -12.03 -7.11
CA LYS A 58 -6.89 -12.17 -6.40
C LYS A 58 -6.21 -10.82 -6.17
N VAL A 59 -6.36 -9.87 -7.09
CA VAL A 59 -5.83 -8.51 -6.94
C VAL A 59 -6.56 -7.78 -5.81
N ALA A 60 -7.90 -7.83 -5.79
CA ALA A 60 -8.69 -7.21 -4.73
C ALA A 60 -8.37 -7.82 -3.36
N THR A 61 -8.24 -9.15 -3.25
CA THR A 61 -7.83 -9.83 -2.01
C THR A 61 -6.45 -9.37 -1.55
N ALA A 62 -5.46 -9.35 -2.43
CA ALA A 62 -4.11 -8.93 -2.07
C ALA A 62 -4.05 -7.43 -1.67
N MET A 63 -4.83 -6.58 -2.32
CA MET A 63 -4.97 -5.17 -1.93
C MET A 63 -5.62 -5.02 -0.55
N LYS A 64 -6.66 -5.80 -0.23
CA LYS A 64 -7.28 -5.81 1.12
C LYS A 64 -6.28 -6.25 2.20
N GLN A 65 -5.48 -7.27 1.91
CA GLN A 65 -4.42 -7.73 2.83
C GLN A 65 -3.36 -6.65 3.05
N PHE A 66 -2.86 -6.04 1.98
CA PHE A 66 -1.91 -4.93 2.08
C PHE A 66 -2.48 -3.75 2.87
N ALA A 67 -3.73 -3.36 2.61
CA ALA A 67 -4.41 -2.31 3.36
C ALA A 67 -4.52 -2.64 4.86
N THR A 68 -4.81 -3.90 5.19
CA THR A 68 -4.90 -4.37 6.58
C THR A 68 -3.56 -4.25 7.29
N GLU A 69 -2.47 -4.71 6.68
CA GLU A 69 -1.14 -4.58 7.28
C GLU A 69 -0.69 -3.11 7.36
N ALA A 70 -1.11 -2.27 6.42
CA ALA A 70 -0.85 -0.82 6.45
C ALA A 70 -1.57 -0.14 7.62
N GLY A 71 -2.84 -0.46 7.84
CA GLY A 71 -3.60 0.08 8.98
C GLY A 71 -3.04 -0.38 10.33
N LYS A 72 -2.58 -1.63 10.42
CA LYS A 72 -1.89 -2.15 11.61
C LYS A 72 -0.60 -1.36 11.89
N ALA A 73 0.24 -1.18 10.88
CA ALA A 73 1.48 -0.43 11.02
C ALA A 73 1.21 1.06 11.36
N ALA A 74 0.22 1.68 10.72
CA ALA A 74 -0.19 3.07 11.00
C ALA A 74 -0.67 3.29 12.44
N SER A 75 -1.22 2.24 13.06
CA SER A 75 -1.75 2.28 14.43
C SER A 75 -0.69 1.96 15.50
N ALA A 76 0.51 1.56 15.10
CA ALA A 76 1.59 1.23 16.02
C ALA A 76 2.22 2.49 16.65
N ALA A 77 2.88 2.30 17.79
CA ALA A 77 3.64 3.37 18.45
C ALA A 77 4.85 3.82 17.61
N ASP A 78 5.45 2.90 16.87
CA ASP A 78 6.48 3.16 15.86
C ASP A 78 6.02 2.58 14.51
N PRO A 79 5.35 3.39 13.67
CA PRO A 79 4.83 2.95 12.39
C PRO A 79 5.92 2.54 11.38
N ALA A 80 7.13 3.09 11.50
CA ALA A 80 8.23 2.74 10.61
C ALA A 80 8.70 1.31 10.87
N THR A 81 9.02 1.00 12.13
CA THR A 81 9.39 -0.35 12.56
C THR A 81 8.24 -1.34 12.36
N ALA A 82 7.00 -0.91 12.59
CA ALA A 82 5.83 -1.77 12.37
C ALA A 82 5.57 -2.07 10.89
N ALA A 83 5.97 -1.22 9.96
CA ALA A 83 5.89 -1.50 8.51
C ALA A 83 7.04 -2.39 8.02
N ASP A 84 8.20 -2.35 8.69
CA ASP A 84 9.36 -3.21 8.41
C ASP A 84 9.18 -4.60 9.03
N ASN A 85 8.20 -5.36 8.52
CA ASN A 85 7.91 -6.70 9.02
C ASN A 85 7.61 -7.70 7.89
N PRO A 86 7.86 -9.01 8.11
CA PRO A 86 7.67 -10.03 7.07
C PRO A 86 6.25 -10.14 6.51
N ALA A 87 5.22 -9.82 7.31
CA ALA A 87 3.84 -9.86 6.84
C ALA A 87 3.53 -8.71 5.87
N PHE A 88 4.06 -7.51 6.13
CA PHE A 88 3.90 -6.36 5.24
C PHE A 88 4.65 -6.57 3.91
N GLU A 89 5.89 -7.06 3.98
CA GLU A 89 6.67 -7.44 2.80
C GLU A 89 5.95 -8.53 1.98
N LYS A 90 5.44 -9.56 2.66
CA LYS A 90 4.65 -10.62 2.00
C LYS A 90 3.40 -10.08 1.33
N ALA A 91 2.66 -9.17 1.97
CA ALA A 91 1.48 -8.56 1.38
C ALA A 91 1.82 -7.76 0.10
N GLY A 92 2.94 -7.04 0.10
CA GLY A 92 3.44 -6.33 -1.08
C GLY A 92 3.86 -7.27 -2.22
N ALA A 93 4.53 -8.38 -1.87
CA ALA A 93 4.93 -9.41 -2.82
C ALA A 93 3.73 -10.15 -3.44
N ASP A 94 2.76 -10.56 -2.61
CA ASP A 94 1.54 -11.23 -3.05
C ASP A 94 0.71 -10.32 -3.96
N LEU A 95 0.63 -9.03 -3.63
CA LEU A 95 -0.01 -8.04 -4.48
C LEU A 95 0.70 -7.93 -5.82
N THR A 96 2.03 -7.79 -5.83
CA THR A 96 2.83 -7.74 -7.07
C THR A 96 2.62 -8.99 -7.93
N ALA A 97 2.59 -10.18 -7.33
CA ALA A 97 2.33 -11.44 -8.02
C ALA A 97 0.91 -11.50 -8.61
N ALA A 98 -0.10 -11.02 -7.86
CA ALA A 98 -1.48 -10.94 -8.33
C ALA A 98 -1.60 -9.99 -9.54
N ARG A 99 -0.94 -8.83 -9.51
CA ARG A 99 -0.93 -7.87 -10.63
C ARG A 99 -0.28 -8.47 -11.89
N LYS A 100 0.86 -9.14 -11.74
CA LYS A 100 1.53 -9.84 -12.84
C LYS A 100 0.64 -10.92 -13.46
N THR A 101 -0.08 -11.69 -12.62
CA THR A 101 -1.03 -12.71 -13.09
C THR A 101 -2.19 -12.08 -13.87
N ALA A 102 -2.62 -10.89 -13.48
CA ALA A 102 -3.64 -10.11 -14.20
C ALA A 102 -3.10 -9.40 -15.46
N GLY A 103 -1.84 -9.64 -15.85
CA GLY A 103 -1.22 -9.02 -17.04
C GLY A 103 -0.74 -7.58 -16.83
N VAL A 104 -0.75 -7.08 -15.58
CA VAL A 104 -0.30 -5.72 -15.26
C VAL A 104 1.07 -5.79 -14.60
N THR A 105 2.11 -5.38 -15.32
CA THR A 105 3.46 -5.30 -14.77
C THR A 105 3.59 -3.98 -14.01
N VAL A 106 3.48 -4.03 -12.68
CA VAL A 106 3.75 -2.89 -11.80
C VAL A 106 4.70 -3.34 -10.70
N ASN A 107 5.84 -2.67 -10.55
CA ASN A 107 6.63 -2.76 -9.33
C ASN A 107 6.02 -1.79 -8.31
N LEU A 108 5.69 -2.32 -7.14
CA LEU A 108 5.39 -1.55 -5.93
C LEU A 108 6.69 -1.15 -5.24
#